data_AF-A0A958LTP9-F1
#
_entry.id   AF-A0A958LTP9-F1
#
_cell.length_a   1.000
_cell.length_b   1.000
_cell.length_c   1.000
_cell.angle_alpha   90.00
_cell.angle_beta   90.00
_cell.angle_gamma   90.00
#
_symmetry.space_group_name_H-M   'P 1'
#
loop_
_entity.id
_entity.type
_entity.pdbx_description
1 polymer ?
#
loop_
_entity_poly.entity_id
_entity_poly.type
_entity_poly.pdbx_seq_one_letter_code
_entity_poly.pdbx_strand_id
1 'polypeptide(L)'
;MARFKPEFQLNREYSSFADPQWAADLKELTETISSISQRAQQLDQDDKAISANNIVQLLKDEERAIRLSRNMVTYSNLLVTIDGTNQEAKDHHSRAVDFQSKLLEAAKPFHLFLARMSD
;
A
#
# COMPACT_ATOMS: atom_id res chain seq x y z
N MET A 1 -30.04 -3.75 -18.05
CA MET A 1 -29.14 -3.25 -16.99
C MET A 1 -27.81 -2.89 -17.63
N ALA A 2 -27.53 -1.60 -17.82
CA ALA A 2 -26.24 -1.13 -18.31
C ALA A 2 -25.23 -1.26 -17.17
N ARG A 3 -24.17 -2.07 -17.35
CA ARG A 3 -23.03 -2.09 -16.45
C ARG A 3 -22.28 -0.77 -16.63
N PHE A 4 -22.39 0.14 -15.67
CA PHE A 4 -21.57 1.33 -15.63
C PHE A 4 -20.10 0.87 -15.53
N LYS A 5 -19.30 1.17 -16.55
CA LYS A 5 -17.83 1.00 -16.53
C LYS A 5 -17.24 2.40 -16.42
N PRO A 6 -16.90 2.86 -15.21
CA PRO A 6 -16.12 4.08 -15.07
C PRO A 6 -14.80 3.90 -15.82
N GLU A 7 -14.47 4.81 -16.74
CA GLU A 7 -13.15 4.85 -17.41
C GLU A 7 -12.06 5.37 -16.46
N PHE A 8 -12.01 4.86 -15.23
CA PHE A 8 -10.83 4.98 -14.40
C PHE A 8 -9.91 3.83 -14.79
N GLN A 9 -8.83 4.16 -15.52
CA GLN A 9 -7.71 3.23 -15.69
C GLN A 9 -7.04 3.05 -14.33
N LEU A 10 -7.58 2.14 -13.52
CA LEU A 10 -6.82 1.55 -12.44
C LEU A 10 -5.66 0.79 -13.10
N ASN A 11 -4.47 0.84 -12.50
CA ASN A 11 -3.38 -0.05 -12.92
C ASN A 11 -3.75 -1.54 -12.75
N ARG A 12 -4.84 -1.84 -12.01
CA ARG A 12 -5.46 -3.16 -11.85
C ARG A 12 -6.98 -3.07 -11.79
N GLU A 13 -7.66 -3.88 -12.58
CA GLU A 13 -9.11 -4.01 -12.55
C GLU A 13 -9.51 -5.17 -11.62
N TYR A 14 -9.95 -4.88 -10.39
CA TYR A 14 -10.61 -5.90 -9.58
C TYR A 14 -12.04 -6.11 -10.07
N SER A 15 -12.47 -7.38 -10.11
CA SER A 15 -13.84 -7.72 -10.54
C SER A 15 -14.85 -7.78 -9.39
N SER A 16 -14.39 -8.10 -8.18
CA SER A 16 -15.16 -8.18 -6.93
C SER A 16 -14.19 -8.27 -5.73
N PHE A 17 -14.68 -8.22 -4.49
CA PHE A 17 -13.84 -8.54 -3.32
C PHE A 17 -13.51 -10.04 -3.20
N ALA A 18 -14.26 -10.90 -3.90
CA ALA A 18 -13.98 -12.33 -4.02
C ALA A 18 -12.94 -12.65 -5.13
N ASP A 19 -12.45 -11.63 -5.84
CA ASP A 19 -11.40 -11.79 -6.83
C ASP A 19 -10.14 -12.36 -6.17
N PRO A 20 -9.57 -13.49 -6.64
CA PRO A 20 -8.35 -14.04 -6.06
C PRO A 20 -7.19 -13.04 -6.04
N GLN A 21 -7.16 -12.10 -6.99
CA GLN A 21 -6.15 -11.06 -7.04
C GLN A 21 -6.30 -10.06 -5.88
N TRP A 22 -7.53 -9.77 -5.43
CA TRP A 22 -7.75 -8.92 -4.26
C TRP A 22 -7.12 -9.53 -3.00
N ALA A 23 -7.34 -10.82 -2.78
CA ALA A 23 -6.76 -11.53 -1.64
C ALA A 23 -5.23 -11.63 -1.75
N ALA A 24 -4.70 -11.88 -2.95
CA ALA A 24 -3.26 -11.89 -3.20
C ALA A 24 -2.62 -10.52 -2.89
N ASP A 25 -3.24 -9.44 -3.35
CA ASP A 25 -2.75 -8.07 -3.16
C ASP A 25 -2.80 -7.64 -1.70
N LEU A 26 -3.87 -8.01 -1.00
CA LEU A 26 -3.98 -7.77 0.44
C LEU A 26 -2.86 -8.47 1.21
N LYS A 27 -2.55 -9.72 0.84
CA LYS A 27 -1.45 -10.49 1.43
C LYS A 27 -0.10 -9.84 1.11
N GLU A 28 0.16 -9.55 -0.15
CA GLU A 28 1.40 -8.91 -0.62
C GLU A 28 1.61 -7.55 0.07
N LEU A 29 0.56 -6.72 0.17
CA LEU A 29 0.62 -5.42 0.86
C LEU A 29 0.98 -5.60 2.34
N THR A 30 0.36 -6.56 3.02
CA THR A 30 0.61 -6.83 4.44
C THR A 30 2.04 -7.29 4.67
N GLU A 31 2.53 -8.22 3.84
CA GLU A 31 3.91 -8.73 3.91
C GLU A 31 4.93 -7.63 3.58
N THR A 32 4.65 -6.81 2.58
CA THR A 32 5.51 -5.70 2.17
C THR A 32 5.62 -4.64 3.27
N ILE A 33 4.51 -4.22 3.87
CA ILE A 33 4.53 -3.27 5.01
C ILE A 33 5.32 -3.84 6.18
N SER A 34 5.15 -5.13 6.49
CA SER A 34 5.92 -5.80 7.54
C SER A 34 7.42 -5.79 7.23
N SER A 35 7.81 -6.11 5.99
CA SER A 35 9.21 -6.10 5.58
C SER A 35 9.83 -4.69 5.62
N ILE A 36 9.09 -3.67 5.16
CA ILE A 36 9.51 -2.26 5.25
C ILE A 36 9.76 -1.91 6.72
N SER A 37 8.81 -2.19 7.61
CA SER A 37 8.93 -1.87 9.03
C SER A 37 10.18 -2.50 9.65
N GLN A 38 10.45 -3.78 9.35
CA GLN A 38 11.62 -4.49 9.89
C GLN A 38 12.93 -3.91 9.35
N ARG A 39 13.03 -3.70 8.04
CA ARG A 39 14.24 -3.17 7.39
C ARG A 39 14.50 -1.72 7.80
N ALA A 40 13.45 -0.89 7.89
CA ALA A 40 13.57 0.50 8.28
C ALA A 40 14.06 0.66 9.73
N GLN A 41 13.62 -0.21 10.64
CA GLN A 41 14.10 -0.22 12.03
C GLN A 41 15.59 -0.57 12.14
N GLN A 42 16.12 -1.38 11.23
CA GLN A 42 17.53 -1.76 11.21
C GLN A 42 18.45 -0.61 10.75
N LEU A 43 17.93 0.39 10.04
CA LEU A 43 18.72 1.53 9.56
C LEU A 43 19.27 2.40 10.69
N ASP A 44 18.64 2.39 11.87
CA ASP A 44 19.06 3.20 13.02
C ASP A 44 20.03 2.43 13.94
N GLN A 45 20.25 1.14 13.71
CA GLN A 45 21.00 0.24 14.60
C GLN A 45 22.38 -0.17 14.07
N ASP A 46 22.64 -0.02 12.77
CA ASP A 46 23.87 -0.51 12.14
C ASP A 46 24.72 0.68 11.67
N ASP A 47 25.76 1.02 12.44
CA ASP A 47 26.81 2.01 12.11
C ASP A 47 27.66 1.60 10.89
N LYS A 48 27.40 0.42 10.32
CA LYS A 48 28.04 -0.08 9.11
C LYS A 48 27.37 0.53 7.89
N ALA A 49 28.18 1.01 6.95
CA ALA A 49 27.78 1.55 5.66
C ALA A 49 26.51 0.88 5.12
N ILE A 50 25.39 1.57 5.26
CA ILE A 50 24.10 1.14 4.75
C ILE A 50 24.28 0.94 3.26
N SER A 51 24.11 -0.31 2.81
CA SER A 51 24.32 -0.60 1.39
C SER A 51 23.29 0.16 0.56
N ALA A 52 23.73 0.77 -0.54
CA ALA A 52 22.82 1.38 -1.51
C ALA A 52 21.72 0.40 -1.96
N ASN A 53 22.01 -0.91 -1.95
CA ASN A 53 21.05 -1.97 -2.21
C ASN A 53 19.88 -1.99 -1.22
N ASN A 54 20.13 -1.77 0.08
CA ASN A 54 19.06 -1.74 1.09
C ASN A 54 18.14 -0.54 0.88
N ILE A 55 18.70 0.63 0.57
CA ILE A 55 17.94 1.85 0.27
C ILE A 55 17.09 1.64 -0.99
N VAL A 56 17.67 1.14 -2.07
CA VAL A 56 16.96 0.87 -3.32
C VAL A 56 15.85 -0.17 -3.11
N GLN A 57 16.07 -1.19 -2.29
CA GLN A 57 15.05 -2.19 -1.99
C GLN A 57 13.89 -1.59 -1.19
N LEU A 58 14.18 -0.78 -0.17
CA LEU A 58 13.15 -0.07 0.60
C LEU A 58 12.29 0.84 -0.28
N LEU A 59 12.91 1.60 -1.20
CA LEU A 59 12.16 2.43 -2.15
C LEU A 59 11.25 1.61 -3.07
N LYS A 60 11.73 0.45 -3.56
CA LYS A 60 10.93 -0.44 -4.39
C LYS A 60 9.76 -1.05 -3.63
N ASP A 61 10.00 -1.48 -2.40
CA ASP A 61 8.97 -2.07 -1.55
C ASP A 61 7.93 -1.01 -1.16
N GLU A 62 8.35 0.22 -0.86
CA GLU A 62 7.46 1.34 -0.59
C GLU A 62 6.61 1.71 -1.82
N GLU A 63 7.23 1.88 -3.00
CA GLU A 63 6.52 2.17 -4.25
C GLU A 63 5.48 1.09 -4.59
N ARG A 64 5.83 -0.18 -4.34
CA ARG A 64 4.91 -1.32 -4.47
C ARG A 64 3.75 -1.26 -3.47
N ALA A 65 4.01 -0.99 -2.19
CA ALA A 65 2.97 -0.87 -1.17
C ALA A 65 2.03 0.33 -1.43
N ILE A 66 2.56 1.46 -1.89
CA ILE A 66 1.78 2.64 -2.31
C ILE A 66 0.85 2.26 -3.46
N ARG A 67 1.38 1.58 -4.49
CA ARG A 67 0.60 1.17 -5.66
C ARG A 67 -0.54 0.21 -5.28
N LEU A 68 -0.26 -0.82 -4.49
CA LEU A 68 -1.26 -1.80 -4.04
C LEU A 68 -2.36 -1.13 -3.20
N SER A 69 -1.97 -0.38 -2.16
CA SER A 69 -2.93 0.31 -1.29
C SER A 69 -3.80 1.31 -2.07
N ARG A 70 -3.21 2.07 -3.00
CA ARG A 70 -3.96 3.00 -3.86
C ARG A 70 -5.00 2.29 -4.73
N ASN A 71 -4.65 1.16 -5.36
CA ASN A 71 -5.60 0.39 -6.16
C ASN A 71 -6.78 -0.08 -5.30
N MET A 72 -6.49 -0.60 -4.10
CA MET A 72 -7.51 -1.10 -3.17
C MET A 72 -8.42 0.02 -2.66
N VAL A 73 -7.86 1.17 -2.27
CA VAL A 73 -8.63 2.36 -1.86
C VAL A 73 -9.52 2.85 -3.00
N THR A 74 -8.98 2.93 -4.22
CA THR A 74 -9.73 3.45 -5.36
C THR A 74 -10.89 2.53 -5.74
N TYR A 75 -10.65 1.23 -5.81
CA TYR A 75 -11.70 0.26 -6.13
C TYR A 75 -12.82 0.24 -5.09
N SER A 76 -12.46 0.14 -3.80
CA SER A 76 -13.45 0.15 -2.71
C SER A 76 -14.24 1.47 -2.67
N ASN A 77 -13.56 2.61 -2.84
CA ASN A 77 -14.22 3.92 -2.88
C ASN A 77 -15.17 4.07 -4.08
N LEU A 78 -14.80 3.50 -5.23
CA LEU A 78 -15.66 3.51 -6.42
C LEU A 78 -16.96 2.75 -6.15
N LEU A 79 -16.89 1.60 -5.50
CA LEU A 79 -18.08 0.84 -5.11
C LEU A 79 -18.94 1.58 -4.08
N VAL A 80 -18.34 2.24 -3.09
CA VAL A 80 -19.06 3.13 -2.15
C VAL A 80 -19.71 4.31 -2.87
N THR A 81 -19.07 4.85 -3.90
CA THR A 81 -19.61 5.98 -4.68
C THR A 81 -20.77 5.55 -5.56
N ILE A 82 -20.72 4.34 -6.15
CA ILE A 82 -21.81 3.75 -6.94
C ILE A 82 -22.99 3.39 -6.05
N ASP A 83 -22.72 2.79 -4.89
CA ASP A 83 -23.72 2.41 -3.89
C ASP A 83 -23.25 2.79 -2.48
N GLY A 84 -23.72 3.94 -2.02
CA GLY A 84 -23.42 4.47 -0.68
C GLY A 84 -23.99 3.63 0.47
N THR A 85 -24.78 2.60 0.20
CA THR A 85 -25.31 1.67 1.21
C THR A 85 -24.52 0.37 1.29
N ASN A 86 -23.57 0.14 0.39
CA ASN A 86 -22.74 -1.06 0.36
C ASN A 86 -21.76 -1.08 1.55
N GLN A 87 -22.12 -1.80 2.62
CA GLN A 87 -21.31 -1.90 3.83
C GLN A 87 -19.99 -2.64 3.60
N GLU A 88 -19.98 -3.69 2.79
CA GLU A 88 -18.76 -4.45 2.46
C GLU A 88 -17.72 -3.53 1.80
N ALA A 89 -18.15 -2.67 0.87
CA ALA A 89 -17.28 -1.69 0.22
C ALA A 89 -16.74 -0.65 1.20
N LYS A 90 -17.56 -0.18 2.16
CA LYS A 90 -17.12 0.74 3.21
C LYS A 90 -16.07 0.12 4.12
N ASP A 91 -16.28 -1.13 4.53
CA ASP A 91 -15.35 -1.85 5.41
C ASP A 91 -14.00 -2.07 4.70
N HIS A 92 -14.04 -2.48 3.43
CA HIS A 92 -12.82 -2.62 2.63
C HIS A 92 -12.13 -1.29 2.37
N HIS A 93 -12.89 -0.20 2.15
CA HIS A 93 -12.34 1.13 2.00
C HIS A 93 -11.63 1.60 3.26
N SER A 94 -12.29 1.49 4.42
CA SER A 94 -11.71 1.83 5.72
C SER A 94 -10.42 1.05 5.96
N ARG A 95 -10.44 -0.26 5.71
CA ARG A 95 -9.26 -1.12 5.89
C ARG A 95 -8.12 -0.76 4.92
N ALA A 96 -8.43 -0.39 3.68
CA ALA A 96 -7.43 0.03 2.71
C ALA A 96 -6.77 1.36 3.11
N VAL A 97 -7.53 2.30 3.67
CA VAL A 97 -7.02 3.54 4.26
C VAL A 97 -6.14 3.25 5.49
N ASP A 98 -6.54 2.32 6.36
CA ASP A 98 -5.71 1.90 7.50
C ASP A 98 -4.35 1.36 7.07
N PHE A 99 -4.27 0.65 5.93
CA PHE A 99 -2.99 0.21 5.39
C PHE A 99 -2.08 1.35 4.93
N GLN A 100 -2.65 2.45 4.40
CA GLN A 100 -1.85 3.62 4.05
C GLN A 100 -1.23 4.27 5.30
N SER A 101 -2.00 4.38 6.37
CA SER A 101 -1.49 4.85 7.67
C SER A 101 -0.40 3.94 8.21
N LYS A 102 -0.58 2.61 8.14
CA LYS A 102 0.44 1.64 8.56
C LYS A 102 1.71 1.70 7.71
N LEU A 103 1.57 1.93 6.40
CA LEU A 103 2.71 2.09 5.50
C LEU A 103 3.51 3.34 5.88
N LEU A 104 2.84 4.46 6.16
CA LEU A 104 3.50 5.69 6.59
C LEU A 104 4.32 5.46 7.88
N GLU A 105 3.72 4.82 8.88
CA GLU A 105 4.42 4.50 10.13
C GLU A 105 5.58 3.51 9.92
N ALA A 106 5.40 2.49 9.08
CA ALA A 106 6.44 1.53 8.76
C ALA A 106 7.64 2.17 8.04
N ALA A 107 7.39 3.10 7.11
CA ALA A 107 8.42 3.76 6.31
C ALA A 107 9.06 4.97 7.03
N LYS A 108 8.45 5.49 8.10
CA LYS A 108 8.92 6.68 8.83
C LYS A 108 10.41 6.63 9.22
N PRO A 109 10.96 5.54 9.79
CA PRO A 109 12.38 5.50 10.13
C PRO A 109 13.28 5.63 8.89
N PHE A 110 12.86 5.07 7.76
CA PHE A 110 13.57 5.17 6.49
C PHE A 110 13.57 6.60 5.95
N HIS A 111 12.42 7.29 5.98
CA HIS A 111 12.35 8.71 5.59
C HIS A 111 13.21 9.61 6.46
N LEU A 112 13.22 9.40 7.78
CA LEU A 112 14.10 10.12 8.71
C LEU A 112 15.58 9.81 8.45
N PHE A 113 15.90 8.57 8.07
CA PHE A 113 17.25 8.20 7.67
C PHE A 113 17.68 8.94 6.40
N LEU A 114 16.85 8.97 5.34
CA LEU A 114 17.16 9.69 4.10
C LEU A 114 17.35 11.20 4.33
N ALA A 115 16.51 11.81 5.18
CA ALA A 115 16.63 13.22 5.52
C ALA A 115 17.98 13.53 6.20
N ARG A 116 18.49 12.64 7.05
CA ARG A 116 19.81 12.77 7.69
C ARG A 116 20.97 12.62 6.71
N MET A 117 20.79 11.94 5.58
CA MET A 117 21.83 11.78 4.54
C MET A 117 21.94 12.99 3.62
N SER A 118 20.91 13.83 3.53
CA SER A 118 20.89 15.00 2.65
C SER A 118 21.48 16.27 3.27
N ASP A 119 21.77 16.25 4.57
CA ASP A 119 22.41 17.35 5.32
C ASP A 119 23.94 17.17 5.36
#